data_AF-A0A2E9JCY9-F1
#
_entry.id   AF-A0A2E9JCY9-F1
#
_cell.length_a   1.000
_cell.length_b   1.000
_cell.length_c   1.000
_cell.angle_alpha   90.00
_cell.angle_beta   90.00
_cell.angle_gamma   90.00
#
_symmetry.space_group_name_H-M   'P 1'
#
loop_
_entity.id
_entity.type
_entity.pdbx_description
1 polymer ?
#
loop_
_entity_poly.entity_id
_entity_poly.type
_entity_poly.pdbx_seq_one_letter_code
_entity_poly.pdbx_strand_id
1 'polypeptide(L)'
;MKKIAGRRSADDAKIDLTPMLDVVFILLIFFVVTATFLSETAISAASSDNNENEQPPEDDDKKNILFEIGPNNEVILNGNPRPVIATQIRANIDQLKAENPAASVIIQPNPESDVSTLVMIMDAARQAGMASISIVEPN
;
A
#
# COMPACT_ATOMS: atom_id res chain seq x y z
N MET A 1 -23.82 68.32 53.16
CA MET A 1 -23.94 66.84 53.23
C MET A 1 -24.01 66.32 51.81
N LYS A 2 -23.07 65.44 51.43
CA LYS A 2 -22.70 65.11 50.05
C LYS A 2 -23.64 64.05 49.47
N LYS A 3 -24.33 64.36 48.37
CA LYS A 3 -25.09 63.38 47.57
C LYS A 3 -24.12 62.38 46.94
N ILE A 4 -24.33 61.10 47.21
CA ILE A 4 -23.67 60.00 46.50
C ILE A 4 -24.72 59.40 45.57
N ALA A 5 -24.56 59.62 44.27
CA ALA A 5 -25.27 58.87 43.25
C ALA A 5 -24.32 58.74 42.05
N GLY A 6 -23.61 57.62 42.02
CA GLY A 6 -22.72 57.23 40.95
C GLY A 6 -22.73 55.71 40.84
N ARG A 7 -23.89 55.13 40.54
CA ARG A 7 -23.98 53.73 40.13
C ARG A 7 -23.63 53.70 38.64
N ARG A 8 -22.35 53.48 38.32
CA ARG A 8 -21.95 53.13 36.95
C ARG A 8 -22.30 51.66 36.74
N SER A 9 -23.13 51.46 35.73
CA SER A 9 -23.73 50.21 35.32
C SER A 9 -22.67 49.12 35.13
N ALA A 10 -22.87 48.00 35.81
CA ALA A 10 -22.49 46.71 35.27
C ALA A 10 -23.47 46.45 34.12
N ASP A 11 -23.04 46.70 32.89
CA ASP A 11 -23.79 46.31 31.70
C ASP A 11 -22.95 45.27 30.95
N ASP A 12 -23.63 44.20 30.59
CA ASP A 12 -23.09 42.96 30.08
C ASP A 12 -22.23 43.20 28.84
N ALA A 13 -20.93 42.93 28.93
CA ALA A 13 -20.13 42.61 27.77
C ALA A 13 -20.54 41.21 27.28
N LYS A 14 -21.67 41.13 26.55
CA LYS A 14 -22.03 39.95 25.78
C LYS A 14 -20.87 39.66 24.84
N ILE A 15 -20.08 38.65 25.17
CA ILE A 15 -18.97 38.20 24.33
C ILE A 15 -19.57 37.80 22.99
N ASP A 16 -19.22 38.52 21.93
CA ASP A 16 -19.62 38.14 20.57
C ASP A 16 -18.81 36.90 20.18
N LEU A 17 -19.50 35.75 20.12
CA LEU A 17 -18.92 34.46 19.77
C LEU A 17 -18.82 34.26 18.26
N THR A 18 -19.45 35.14 17.46
CA THR A 18 -19.42 35.10 15.99
C THR A 18 -17.99 35.05 15.43
N PRO A 19 -17.04 35.90 15.86
CA PRO A 19 -15.65 35.81 15.40
C PRO A 19 -14.93 34.54 15.88
N MET A 20 -15.31 33.96 17.03
CA MET A 20 -14.69 32.73 17.52
C MET A 20 -15.14 31.51 16.71
N LEU A 21 -16.43 31.50 16.32
CA LEU A 21 -17.00 30.46 15.48
C LEU A 21 -16.36 30.46 14.08
N ASP A 22 -16.16 31.63 13.48
CA ASP A 22 -15.55 31.77 12.15
C ASP A 22 -14.15 31.14 12.08
N VAL A 23 -13.30 31.38 13.09
CA VAL A 23 -11.96 30.76 13.19
C VAL A 23 -12.05 29.24 13.25
N VAL A 24 -12.99 28.69 14.02
CA VAL A 24 -13.16 27.22 14.12
C VAL A 24 -13.67 26.63 12.79
N PHE A 25 -14.60 27.30 12.12
CA PHE A 25 -15.13 26.84 10.82
C PHE A 25 -14.05 26.86 9.71
N ILE A 26 -13.24 27.90 9.65
CA ILE A 26 -12.11 27.99 8.69
C ILE A 26 -11.10 26.85 8.93
N LEU A 27 -10.80 26.53 10.20
CA LEU A 27 -9.91 25.42 10.55
C LEU A 27 -10.47 24.07 10.11
N LEU A 28 -11.77 23.82 10.31
CA LEU A 28 -12.41 22.56 9.90
C LEU A 28 -12.41 22.39 8.37
N ILE A 29 -12.72 23.45 7.62
CA ILE A 29 -12.64 23.42 6.15
C ILE A 29 -11.21 23.15 5.70
N PHE A 30 -10.22 23.81 6.31
CA PHE A 30 -8.81 23.58 6.02
C PHE A 30 -8.39 22.12 6.28
N PHE A 31 -8.78 21.51 7.40
CA PHE A 31 -8.48 20.11 7.69
C PHE A 31 -9.15 19.15 6.69
N VAL A 32 -10.43 19.35 6.37
CA VAL A 32 -11.15 18.48 5.43
C VAL A 32 -10.57 18.59 4.02
N VAL A 33 -10.23 19.79 3.56
CA VAL A 33 -9.64 20.03 2.23
C VAL A 33 -8.19 19.58 2.15
N THR A 34 -7.42 19.66 3.24
CA THR A 34 -6.03 19.17 3.25
C THR A 34 -5.93 17.66 3.45
N ALA A 35 -6.89 17.03 4.12
CA ALA A 35 -6.94 15.58 4.30
C ALA A 35 -7.07 14.81 2.96
N THR A 36 -7.64 15.43 1.92
CA THR A 36 -7.79 14.79 0.60
C THR A 36 -6.45 14.63 -0.14
N PHE A 37 -5.38 15.28 0.28
CA PHE A 37 -4.05 15.14 -0.35
C PHE A 37 -3.23 13.97 0.19
N LEU A 38 -3.66 13.29 1.25
CA LEU A 38 -2.92 12.16 1.81
C LEU A 38 -3.17 10.84 1.04
N SER A 39 -4.13 10.80 0.12
CA SER A 39 -4.56 9.56 -0.54
C SER A 39 -4.09 9.39 -1.99
N GLU A 40 -3.41 10.38 -2.60
CA GLU A 40 -2.92 10.27 -3.98
C GLU A 40 -1.45 9.80 -4.10
N THR A 41 -0.69 9.77 -3.00
CA THR A 41 0.70 9.23 -2.99
C THR A 41 0.74 7.80 -2.45
N ALA A 42 -0.13 6.93 -2.96
CA ALA A 42 -0.01 5.48 -2.77
C ALA A 42 0.36 4.75 -4.07
N ILE A 43 0.88 5.49 -5.06
CA ILE A 43 1.45 4.96 -6.29
C ILE A 43 2.88 5.49 -6.37
N SER A 44 3.84 4.56 -6.40
CA SER A 44 5.26 4.76 -6.70
C SER A 44 6.20 5.13 -5.53
N ALA A 45 6.29 4.30 -4.48
CA ALA A 45 7.56 4.01 -3.77
C ALA A 45 7.36 3.00 -2.62
N ALA A 46 7.65 1.73 -2.88
CA ALA A 46 8.07 0.76 -1.87
C ALA A 46 8.85 -0.35 -2.63
N SER A 47 10.01 -0.04 -3.19
CA SER A 47 11.27 -0.25 -2.48
C SER A 47 11.31 0.42 -1.12
N SER A 48 10.92 -0.33 -0.08
CA SER A 48 11.25 0.03 1.30
C SER A 48 12.60 -0.57 1.63
N ASP A 49 13.59 0.30 1.59
CA ASP A 49 14.82 0.17 2.35
C ASP A 49 14.45 0.15 3.84
N ASN A 50 14.92 -0.89 4.53
CA ASN A 50 15.02 -1.08 5.99
C ASN A 50 13.75 -0.94 6.84
N ASN A 51 13.36 -2.04 7.51
CA ASN A 51 13.54 -2.21 8.96
C ASN A 51 12.59 -3.30 9.51
N GLU A 52 13.23 -4.34 10.08
CA GLU A 52 12.84 -5.12 11.28
C GLU A 52 11.50 -5.89 11.29
N ASN A 53 11.64 -7.22 11.36
CA ASN A 53 10.79 -8.13 12.14
C ASN A 53 9.28 -7.89 12.11
N GLU A 54 8.66 -8.02 10.94
CA GLU A 54 7.23 -8.31 10.91
C GLU A 54 7.01 -9.56 10.05
N GLN A 55 6.86 -10.67 10.76
CA GLN A 55 6.30 -11.91 10.24
C GLN A 55 5.00 -11.54 9.49
N PRO A 56 4.82 -11.92 8.21
CA PRO A 56 3.66 -11.51 7.45
C PRO A 56 2.39 -11.90 8.20
N PRO A 57 1.37 -11.02 8.28
CA PRO A 57 0.09 -11.44 8.80
C PRO A 57 -0.41 -12.59 7.94
N GLU A 58 -0.67 -13.72 8.57
CA GLU A 58 -1.50 -14.80 8.04
C GLU A 58 -2.92 -14.23 7.87
N ASP A 59 -3.12 -13.40 6.85
CA ASP A 59 -4.43 -12.91 6.48
C ASP A 59 -4.96 -13.77 5.32
N ASP A 60 -6.03 -14.46 5.64
CA ASP A 60 -6.70 -15.51 4.89
C ASP A 60 -7.06 -15.09 3.44
N ASP A 61 -7.17 -16.11 2.58
CA ASP A 61 -7.88 -16.14 1.29
C ASP A 61 -7.26 -15.52 0.02
N LYS A 62 -6.16 -14.76 0.08
CA LYS A 62 -5.43 -14.40 -1.16
C LYS A 62 -4.23 -15.30 -1.36
N LYS A 63 -4.46 -16.47 -1.97
CA LYS A 63 -3.37 -17.31 -2.49
C LYS A 63 -2.60 -16.53 -3.56
N ASN A 64 -1.54 -15.84 -3.15
CA ASN A 64 -0.60 -15.21 -4.05
C ASN A 64 0.18 -16.30 -4.79
N ILE A 65 0.60 -16.00 -6.01
CA ILE A 65 1.38 -16.89 -6.84
C ILE A 65 2.85 -16.60 -6.53
N LEU A 66 3.51 -17.48 -5.77
CA LEU A 66 4.91 -17.36 -5.41
C LEU A 66 5.80 -18.11 -6.41
N PHE A 67 6.70 -17.38 -7.05
CA PHE A 67 7.79 -17.92 -7.86
C PHE A 67 9.12 -17.71 -7.14
N GLU A 68 9.80 -18.79 -6.80
CA GLU A 68 11.17 -18.75 -6.30
C GLU A 68 12.10 -19.19 -7.43
N ILE A 69 13.23 -18.49 -7.60
CA ILE A 69 14.27 -18.86 -8.56
C ILE A 69 15.48 -19.29 -7.76
N GLY A 70 15.87 -20.56 -7.85
CA GLY A 70 17.06 -21.07 -7.18
C GLY A 70 18.37 -20.71 -7.88
N PRO A 71 19.52 -21.03 -7.25
CA PRO A 71 20.84 -20.65 -7.75
C PRO A 71 21.20 -21.28 -9.10
N ASN A 72 20.60 -22.41 -9.50
CA ASN A 72 20.82 -23.03 -10.81
C ASN A 72 19.72 -22.68 -11.82
N ASN A 73 19.02 -21.56 -11.62
CA ASN A 73 17.84 -21.15 -12.39
C ASN A 73 16.64 -22.10 -12.27
N GLU A 74 16.58 -22.98 -11.27
CA GLU A 74 15.38 -23.77 -11.02
C GLU A 74 14.22 -22.86 -10.60
N VAL A 75 13.05 -23.05 -11.22
CA VAL A 75 11.85 -22.28 -10.87
C VAL A 75 10.96 -23.14 -9.97
N ILE A 76 10.62 -22.62 -8.81
CA ILE A 76 9.74 -23.28 -7.84
C ILE A 76 8.47 -22.44 -7.76
N LEU A 77 7.33 -23.09 -7.94
CA LEU A 77 6.01 -22.47 -7.87
C LEU A 77 5.27 -23.00 -6.65
N ASN A 78 5.01 -22.15 -5.66
CA ASN A 78 4.37 -22.52 -4.40
C ASN A 78 4.98 -23.80 -3.78
N GLY A 79 6.32 -23.85 -3.67
CA GLY A 79 7.06 -25.01 -3.15
C GLY A 79 7.19 -26.22 -4.09
N ASN A 80 6.63 -26.17 -5.31
CA ASN A 80 6.72 -27.25 -6.28
C ASN A 80 7.69 -26.90 -7.41
N PRO A 81 8.77 -27.69 -7.64
CA PRO A 81 9.67 -27.46 -8.77
C PRO A 81 8.94 -27.52 -10.11
N ARG A 82 9.21 -26.55 -10.98
CA ARG A 82 8.63 -26.44 -12.32
C ARG A 82 9.74 -26.30 -13.37
N PRO A 83 9.53 -26.85 -14.58
CA PRO A 83 10.43 -26.61 -15.70
C PRO A 83 10.46 -25.12 -16.06
N VAL A 84 11.64 -24.61 -16.42
CA VAL A 84 11.84 -23.24 -16.92
C VAL A 84 11.41 -23.16 -18.38
N ILE A 85 10.09 -23.22 -18.60
CA ILE A 85 9.51 -23.13 -19.93
C ILE A 85 8.44 -22.05 -19.89
N ALA A 86 8.65 -20.95 -20.60
CA ALA A 86 7.77 -19.78 -20.59
C ALA A 86 6.29 -20.14 -20.86
N THR A 87 6.02 -21.08 -21.76
CA THR A 87 4.66 -21.53 -22.07
C THR A 87 3.99 -22.24 -20.89
N GLN A 88 4.75 -23.01 -20.10
CA GLN A 88 4.23 -23.69 -18.90
C GLN A 88 4.05 -22.71 -17.75
N ILE A 89 4.99 -21.78 -17.56
CA ILE A 89 4.88 -20.72 -16.54
C ILE A 89 3.60 -19.92 -16.77
N ARG A 90 3.34 -19.47 -18.01
CA ARG A 90 2.12 -18.75 -18.37
C ARG A 90 0.86 -19.58 -18.10
N ALA A 91 0.84 -20.85 -18.51
CA ALA A 91 -0.32 -21.73 -18.28
C ALA A 91 -0.62 -21.92 -16.78
N ASN A 92 0.42 -22.04 -15.95
CA ASN A 92 0.26 -22.13 -14.49
C ASN A 92 -0.29 -20.83 -13.90
N ILE A 93 0.17 -19.67 -14.38
CA ILE A 93 -0.35 -18.37 -13.93
C ILE A 93 -1.81 -18.21 -14.34
N ASP A 94 -2.16 -18.55 -15.59
CA ASP A 94 -3.54 -18.49 -16.08
C ASP A 94 -4.47 -19.39 -15.25
N GLN A 95 -4.02 -20.60 -14.89
CA GLN A 95 -4.78 -21.51 -14.04
C GLN A 95 -4.98 -20.94 -12.63
N LEU A 96 -3.91 -20.50 -11.97
CA LEU A 96 -3.98 -19.97 -10.60
C LEU A 96 -4.77 -18.65 -10.55
N LYS A 97 -4.71 -17.84 -11.60
CA LYS A 97 -5.54 -16.64 -11.76
C LYS A 97 -7.01 -16.98 -11.95
N ALA A 98 -7.34 -18.06 -12.66
CA ALA A 98 -8.72 -18.52 -12.81
C ALA A 98 -9.28 -19.02 -11.47
N GLU A 99 -8.45 -19.64 -10.63
CA GLU A 99 -8.81 -20.04 -9.27
C GLU A 99 -8.95 -18.83 -8.32
N ASN A 100 -8.07 -17.84 -8.45
CA ASN A 100 -8.12 -16.60 -7.67
C ASN A 100 -7.82 -15.37 -8.55
N PRO A 101 -8.85 -14.68 -9.07
CA PRO A 101 -8.68 -13.47 -9.88
C PRO A 101 -8.02 -12.30 -9.16
N ALA A 102 -8.02 -12.30 -7.82
CA ALA A 102 -7.41 -11.28 -6.99
C ALA A 102 -5.97 -11.62 -6.57
N ALA A 103 -5.40 -12.74 -7.04
CA ALA A 103 -4.03 -13.13 -6.74
C ALA A 103 -3.02 -12.11 -7.29
N SER A 104 -1.94 -11.87 -6.55
CA SER A 104 -0.75 -11.17 -7.04
C SER A 104 0.36 -12.18 -7.36
N VAL A 105 1.31 -11.78 -8.20
CA VAL A 105 2.53 -12.56 -8.46
C VAL A 105 3.66 -12.01 -7.61
N ILE A 106 4.30 -12.88 -6.84
CA ILE A 106 5.51 -12.57 -6.06
C ILE A 106 6.66 -13.36 -6.67
N ILE A 107 7.77 -12.70 -6.97
CA ILE A 107 8.97 -13.33 -7.53
C ILE A 107 10.14 -13.12 -6.57
N GLN A 108 10.78 -14.22 -6.18
CA GLN A 108 11.91 -14.26 -5.26
C GLN A 108 13.13 -14.84 -5.99
N PRO A 109 13.96 -14.00 -6.62
CA PRO A 109 15.16 -14.45 -7.33
C PRO A 109 16.32 -14.71 -6.36
N ASN A 110 17.03 -15.83 -6.52
CA ASN A 110 18.32 -16.05 -5.84
C ASN A 110 19.40 -15.11 -6.43
N PRO A 111 20.36 -14.59 -5.63
CA PRO A 111 21.42 -13.70 -6.14
C PRO A 111 22.33 -14.33 -7.20
N GLU A 112 22.43 -15.67 -7.22
CA GLU A 112 23.21 -16.43 -8.20
C GLU A 112 22.41 -16.78 -9.46
N SER A 113 21.10 -16.50 -9.48
CA SER A 113 20.24 -16.80 -10.63
C SER A 113 20.41 -15.80 -11.78
N ASP A 114 20.14 -16.27 -13.00
CA ASP A 114 20.17 -15.42 -14.18
C ASP A 114 18.98 -14.47 -14.22
N VAL A 115 19.28 -13.19 -14.49
CA VAL A 115 18.27 -12.15 -14.73
C VAL A 115 17.32 -12.53 -15.88
N SER A 116 17.78 -13.34 -16.85
CA SER A 116 16.95 -13.81 -17.95
C SER A 116 15.76 -14.66 -17.48
N THR A 117 15.94 -15.48 -16.44
CA THR A 117 14.90 -16.32 -15.83
C THR A 117 13.86 -15.45 -15.12
N LEU A 118 14.32 -14.44 -14.37
CA LEU A 118 13.45 -13.44 -13.73
C LEU A 118 12.59 -12.70 -14.77
N VAL A 119 13.21 -12.17 -15.82
CA VAL A 119 12.51 -11.45 -16.89
C VAL A 119 11.52 -12.36 -17.60
N MET A 120 11.86 -13.63 -17.83
CA MET A 120 10.95 -14.61 -18.44
C MET A 120 9.67 -14.79 -17.60
N ILE A 121 9.79 -14.90 -16.27
CA ILE A 121 8.64 -15.02 -15.37
C ILE A 121 7.82 -13.72 -15.36
N MET A 122 8.49 -12.57 -15.31
CA MET A 122 7.82 -11.26 -15.35
C MET A 122 7.02 -11.05 -16.64
N ASP A 123 7.61 -11.40 -17.79
CA ASP A 123 6.94 -11.30 -19.09
C ASP A 123 5.75 -12.26 -19.18
N ALA A 124 5.90 -13.49 -18.69
CA ALA A 124 4.80 -14.45 -18.64
C ALA A 124 3.64 -13.94 -17.75
N ALA A 125 3.95 -13.39 -16.58
CA ALA A 125 2.95 -12.80 -15.68
C ALA A 125 2.23 -11.59 -16.30
N ARG A 126 2.98 -10.73 -17.00
CA ARG A 126 2.41 -9.57 -17.71
C ARG A 126 1.52 -10.01 -18.88
N GLN A 127 1.94 -11.02 -19.64
CA GLN A 127 1.15 -11.58 -20.75
C GLN A 127 -0.11 -12.32 -20.27
N ALA A 128 -0.11 -12.86 -19.06
CA ALA A 128 -1.30 -13.40 -18.39
C ALA A 128 -2.24 -12.29 -17.86
N GLY A 129 -1.83 -11.02 -17.95
CA GLY A 129 -2.61 -9.87 -17.50
C GLY A 129 -2.72 -9.81 -15.97
N MET A 130 -1.65 -10.16 -15.26
CA MET A 130 -1.57 -9.96 -13.81
C MET A 130 -1.41 -8.46 -13.51
N ALA A 131 -2.25 -7.93 -12.61
CA ALA A 131 -2.26 -6.52 -12.27
C ALA A 131 -1.15 -6.13 -11.28
N SER A 132 -0.77 -7.05 -10.40
CA SER A 132 0.23 -6.83 -9.36
C SER A 132 1.34 -7.87 -9.48
N ILE A 133 2.57 -7.39 -9.72
CA ILE A 133 3.80 -8.18 -9.76
C ILE A 133 4.78 -7.52 -8.79
N SER A 134 5.25 -8.27 -7.80
CA SER A 134 6.18 -7.83 -6.77
C SER A 134 7.45 -8.68 -6.80
N ILE A 135 8.61 -8.04 -6.59
CA ILE A 135 9.90 -8.72 -6.50
C ILE A 135 10.38 -8.55 -5.06
N VAL A 136 10.75 -9.66 -4.42
CA VAL A 136 11.23 -9.70 -3.03
C VAL A 136 12.61 -10.33 -2.99
N GLU A 137 13.48 -9.82 -2.11
CA GLU A 137 14.78 -10.45 -1.90
C GLU A 137 14.62 -11.80 -1.19
N PRO A 138 15.46 -12.79 -1.53
CA PRO A 138 15.48 -14.05 -0.81
C PRO A 138 16.07 -13.86 0.58
N ASN A 139 15.38 -14.38 1.59
CA ASN A 139 15.86 -14.44 2.98
C ASN A 139 17.12 -15.31 3.13
#